data_AF-A0A7X7N5B8-F1
#
_entry.id   AF-A0A7X7N5B8-F1
#
_cell.length_a   1.000
_cell.length_b   1.000
_cell.length_c   1.000
_cell.angle_alpha   90.00
_cell.angle_beta   90.00
_cell.angle_gamma   90.00
#
_symmetry.space_group_name_H-M   'P 1'
#
loop_
_entity.id
_entity.type
_entity.pdbx_description
1 polymer ?
#
loop_
_entity_poly.entity_id
_entity_poly.type
_entity_poly.pdbx_seq_one_letter_code
_entity_poly.pdbx_strand_id
1 'polypeptide(L)' 'MAKISVVIPLYNKVNYIKRALDSVLHQSFQDFEVIVVNDGST' A
#
# COMPACT_ATOMS: atom_id res chain seq x y z
N MET A 1 5.98 -17.39 2.64
CA MET A 1 4.68 -16.87 2.17
C MET A 1 4.28 -15.81 3.17
N ALA A 2 3.93 -14.59 2.73
CA ALA A 2 3.52 -13.54 3.66
C ALA A 2 2.25 -13.97 4.40
N LYS A 3 2.12 -13.64 5.70
CA LYS A 3 0.91 -13.94 6.47
C LYS A 3 -0.27 -13.03 6.14
N ILE A 4 0.02 -11.80 5.70
CA ILE A 4 -0.99 -10.80 5.34
C ILE A 4 -0.59 -10.17 4.02
N SER A 5 -1.56 -10.00 3.12
CA SER A 5 -1.39 -9.20 1.90
C SER A 5 -2.23 -7.94 2.00
N VAL A 6 -1.58 -6.77 1.98
CA VAL A 6 -2.24 -5.46 2.00
C VAL A 6 -2.38 -4.96 0.57
N VAL A 7 -3.60 -4.94 0.05
CA VAL A 7 -3.89 -4.51 -1.33
C VAL A 7 -4.41 -3.07 -1.33
N ILE A 8 -3.74 -2.18 -2.06
CA ILE A 8 -4.05 -0.74 -2.14
C ILE A 8 -4.36 -0.39 -3.61
N PRO A 9 -5.63 -0.29 -4.02
CA PRO A 9 -5.99 0.29 -5.30
C PRO A 9 -5.70 1.80 -5.32
N LEU A 10 -5.12 2.28 -6.41
CA LEU A 10 -4.65 3.65 -6.56
C LEU A 10 -5.13 4.25 -7.88
N TYR A 11 -5.87 5.35 -7.80
CA TYR A 11 -6.27 6.17 -8.95
C TYR A 11 -6.18 7.67 -8.63
N ASN A 12 -5.26 8.39 -9.26
CA ASN A 12 -5.07 9.84 -9.13
C ASN A 12 -4.96 10.34 -7.67
N LYS A 13 -4.27 9.59 -6.79
CA LYS A 13 -4.05 9.96 -5.37
C LYS A 13 -2.57 10.15 -4.99
N VAL A 14 -1.77 10.75 -5.88
CA VAL A 14 -0.32 11.01 -5.64
C VAL A 14 -0.05 11.73 -4.31
N ASN A 15 -0.93 12.64 -3.90
CA ASN A 15 -0.76 13.41 -2.66
C ASN A 15 -0.99 12.57 -1.38
N TYR A 16 -1.62 11.40 -1.48
CA TYR A 16 -2.02 10.58 -0.33
C TYR A 16 -1.32 9.24 -0.25
N ILE A 17 -0.84 8.71 -1.39
CA ILE A 17 -0.24 7.38 -1.45
C ILE A 17 0.98 7.25 -0.55
N LYS A 18 1.82 8.30 -0.44
CA LYS A 18 2.98 8.29 0.46
C LYS A 18 2.57 8.04 1.91
N ARG A 19 1.61 8.81 2.42
CA ARG A 19 1.11 8.66 3.80
C ARG A 19 0.48 7.27 4.02
N ALA A 20 -0.24 6.75 3.04
CA ALA A 20 -0.83 5.42 3.11
C ALA A 20 0.26 4.32 3.20
N LEU A 21 1.28 4.39 2.34
CA LEU A 21 2.41 3.45 2.37
C LEU A 21 3.18 3.56 3.68
N ASP A 22 3.53 4.78 4.12
CA ASP A 22 4.22 5.01 5.38
C ASP A 22 3.43 4.40 6.55
N SER A 23 2.09 4.50 6.55
CA SER A 23 1.26 3.92 7.61
C SER A 23 1.31 2.39 7.67
N VAL A 24 1.45 1.73 6.51
CA VAL A 24 1.53 0.26 6.41
C VAL A 24 2.94 -0.22 6.73
N LEU A 25 3.96 0.48 6.24
CA LEU A 25 5.36 0.11 6.43
C LEU A 25 5.81 0.23 7.91
N HIS A 26 5.21 1.13 8.69
CA HIS A 26 5.51 1.32 10.11
C HIS A 26 4.65 0.46 11.06
N GLN A 27 3.91 -0.54 10.58
CA GLN A 27 3.17 -1.45 11.45
C GLN A 27 4.12 -2.26 12.35
N SER A 28 3.73 -2.59 13.59
CA SER A 28 4.55 -3.42 14.48
C SER A 28 4.65 -4.87 14.01
N PHE A 29 3.65 -5.34 13.26
CA PHE A 29 3.64 -6.63 12.59
C PHE A 29 4.32 -6.51 11.22
N GLN A 30 5.26 -7.41 10.90
CA GLN A 30 6.17 -7.27 9.75
C GLN A 30 6.09 -8.41 8.71
N ASP A 31 5.32 -9.47 8.97
CA ASP A 31 5.17 -10.60 8.04
C ASP A 31 4.03 -10.34 7.05
N PHE A 32 4.18 -9.30 6.24
CA PHE A 32 3.19 -8.88 5.25
C PHE A 32 3.84 -8.47 3.92
N GLU A 33 3.03 -8.47 2.87
CA GLU A 33 3.36 -7.86 1.59
C GLU A 33 2.40 -6.71 1.28
N VAL A 34 2.85 -5.74 0.48
CA VAL A 34 2.02 -4.61 0.04
C VAL A 34 1.93 -4.63 -1.48
N ILE A 35 0.70 -4.68 -1.99
CA ILE A 35 0.42 -4.71 -3.43
C ILE A 35 -0.33 -3.43 -3.78
N VAL A 36 0.29 -2.55 -4.54
CA VAL A 36 -0.35 -1.33 -5.04
C VAL A 36 -0.83 -1.57 -6.47
N VAL A 37 -2.14 -1.43 -6.70
CA VAL A 37 -2.75 -1.61 -8.02
C VAL A 37 -3.08 -0.23 -8.58
N ASN A 38 -2.27 0.24 -9.52
CA ASN A 38 -2.54 1.49 -10.23
C ASN A 38 -3.61 1.27 -11.30
N ASP A 39 -4.78 1.88 -11.14
CA ASP A 39 -5.94 1.77 -12.03
C ASP A 39 -5.90 2.83 -13.15
N GLY A 40 -4.73 3.05 -13.76
CA GLY A 40 -4.58 4.01 -14.86
C GLY A 40 -4.56 5.48 -14.42
N SER A 41 -3.88 5.80 -13.32
CA SER A 41 -3.64 7.19 -12.92
C SER A 41 -2.91 7.98 -14.02
N THR A 42 -3.21 9.28 -14.11
CA THR A 42 -2.63 10.27 -15.04
C THR A 42 -1.91 11.38 -14.29
#